data_AF-A0A944AJP7-F1
#
_entry.id   AF-A0A944AJP7-F1
#
_cell.length_a   1.000
_cell.length_b   1.000
_cell.length_c   1.000
_cell.angle_alpha   90.00
_cell.angle_beta   90.00
_cell.angle_gamma   90.00
#
_symmetry.space_group_name_H-M   'P 1'
#
loop_
_entity.id
_entity.type
_entity.pdbx_description
1 polymer ?
#
loop_
_entity_poly.entity_id
_entity_poly.type
_entity_poly.pdbx_seq_one_letter_code
_entity_poly.pdbx_strand_id
1 'polypeptide(L)'
;EISVSPASQSDSKLEWKARKELQAAARKRENEIAKLEAEIEKLENRSSEIDSLMATDEYCNNSAKLMQLQTEKDDISSKLETAYEKWEEISS
;
A
#
# COMPACT_ATOMS: atom_id res chain seq x y z
N GLU A 1 33.59 8.95 -41.07
CA GLU A 1 32.19 9.41 -41.21
C GLU A 1 31.30 8.35 -40.59
N ILE A 2 30.48 8.69 -39.59
CA ILE A 2 29.56 7.74 -38.97
C ILE A 2 28.25 7.84 -39.75
N SER A 3 28.04 6.87 -40.64
CA SER A 3 26.78 6.73 -41.39
C SER A 3 25.69 6.26 -40.42
N VAL A 4 24.90 7.20 -39.91
CA VAL A 4 23.66 6.90 -39.18
C VAL A 4 22.62 6.45 -40.21
N SER A 5 22.42 5.14 -40.28
CA SER A 5 21.36 4.53 -41.08
C SER A 5 19.98 4.96 -40.57
N PRO A 6 18.98 5.20 -41.45
CA PRO A 6 17.62 5.60 -41.05
C PRO A 6 16.91 4.57 -40.16
N ALA A 7 17.34 3.31 -40.16
CA ALA A 7 16.89 2.27 -39.22
C ALA A 7 17.20 2.64 -37.74
N SER A 8 18.33 3.30 -37.48
CA SER A 8 18.78 3.65 -36.13
C SER A 8 17.94 4.76 -35.48
N GLN A 9 17.30 5.63 -36.27
CA GLN A 9 16.38 6.66 -35.74
C GLN A 9 15.02 6.07 -35.33
N SER A 10 14.51 5.09 -36.08
CA SER A 10 13.30 4.36 -35.72
C SER A 10 13.50 3.50 -34.48
N ASP A 11 14.64 2.81 -34.37
CA ASP A 11 15.00 2.05 -33.17
C ASP A 11 15.13 2.94 -31.94
N SER A 12 15.82 4.09 -32.05
CA SER A 12 15.97 5.04 -30.94
C SER A 12 14.62 5.58 -30.42
N LYS A 13 13.65 5.79 -31.32
CA LYS A 13 12.31 6.29 -30.98
C LYS A 13 11.41 5.21 -30.38
N LEU A 14 11.59 3.96 -30.80
CA LEU A 14 10.94 2.79 -30.20
C LEU A 14 11.49 2.52 -28.80
N GLU A 15 12.82 2.56 -28.62
CA GLU A 15 13.47 2.42 -27.31
C GLU A 15 13.03 3.50 -26.32
N TRP A 16 12.97 4.76 -26.75
CA TRP A 16 12.48 5.86 -25.92
C TRP A 16 11.05 5.64 -25.43
N LYS A 17 10.15 5.15 -26.30
CA LYS A 17 8.77 4.83 -25.91
C LYS A 17 8.72 3.69 -24.90
N ALA A 18 9.44 2.60 -25.15
CA ALA A 18 9.52 1.47 -24.25
C ALA A 18 10.08 1.87 -22.87
N ARG A 19 11.14 2.70 -22.84
CA ARG A 19 11.73 3.21 -21.60
C ARG A 19 10.78 4.08 -20.80
N LYS A 20 9.99 4.94 -21.47
CA LYS A 20 8.96 5.75 -20.80
C LYS A 20 7.83 4.89 -20.22
N GLU A 21 7.39 3.87 -20.95
CA GLU A 21 6.35 2.95 -20.48
C GLU A 21 6.83 2.14 -19.26
N LEU A 22 8.05 1.61 -19.30
CA LEU A 22 8.67 0.94 -18.15
C LEU A 22 8.80 1.87 -16.93
N GLN A 23 9.20 3.13 -17.13
CA GLN A 23 9.25 4.11 -16.05
C GLN A 23 7.88 4.43 -15.47
N ALA A 24 6.84 4.55 -16.31
CA ALA A 24 5.48 4.78 -15.85
C ALA A 24 4.95 3.59 -15.04
N ALA A 25 5.22 2.36 -15.48
CA ALA A 25 4.85 1.15 -14.77
C ALA A 25 5.57 1.04 -13.42
N ALA A 26 6.88 1.33 -13.37
CA ALA A 26 7.66 1.35 -12.14
C ALA A 26 7.09 2.34 -11.12
N ARG A 27 6.83 3.58 -11.54
CA ARG A 27 6.21 4.61 -10.68
C ARG A 27 4.84 4.20 -10.18
N LYS A 28 4.05 3.50 -11.01
CA LYS A 28 2.72 3.02 -10.62
C LYS A 28 2.83 2.00 -9.50
N ARG A 29 3.74 1.03 -9.64
CA ARG A 29 4.04 0.03 -8.61
C ARG A 29 4.56 0.66 -7.32
N GLU A 30 5.55 1.56 -7.40
CA GLU A 30 6.09 2.27 -6.24
C GLU A 30 5.02 3.06 -5.49
N ASN A 31 4.16 3.78 -6.21
CA ASN A 31 3.06 4.53 -5.60
C ASN A 31 2.00 3.62 -4.97
N GLU A 32 1.79 2.41 -5.49
CA GLU A 32 0.84 1.44 -4.95
C GLU A 32 1.38 0.81 -3.66
N ILE A 33 2.66 0.42 -3.67
CA ILE A 33 3.37 -0.04 -2.47
C ILE A 33 3.31 1.02 -1.38
N ALA A 34 3.68 2.27 -1.68
CA ALA A 34 3.68 3.36 -0.69
C ALA A 34 2.28 3.64 -0.10
N LYS A 35 1.21 3.43 -0.89
CA LYS A 35 -0.17 3.56 -0.39
C LYS A 35 -0.54 2.42 0.55
N LEU A 36 -0.16 1.18 0.20
CA LEU A 36 -0.40 0.02 1.04
C LEU A 36 0.37 0.12 2.35
N GLU A 37 1.64 0.53 2.32
CA GLU A 37 2.44 0.77 3.52
C GLU A 37 1.79 1.83 4.43
N ALA A 38 1.33 2.94 3.88
CA ALA A 38 0.64 3.98 4.65
C ALA A 38 -0.72 3.51 5.21
N GLU A 39 -1.44 2.65 4.49
CA GLU A 39 -2.69 2.06 4.96
C GLU A 39 -2.44 1.08 6.11
N ILE A 40 -1.43 0.22 5.99
CA ILE A 40 -0.98 -0.71 7.02
C ILE A 40 -0.60 0.07 8.30
N GLU A 41 0.29 1.06 8.19
CA GLU A 41 0.72 1.88 9.33
C GLU A 41 -0.48 2.53 10.03
N LYS A 42 -1.44 3.06 9.26
CA LYS A 42 -2.66 3.67 9.80
C LYS A 42 -3.51 2.66 10.56
N LEU A 43 -3.70 1.46 9.99
CA LEU A 43 -4.49 0.40 10.61
C LEU A 43 -3.83 -0.12 11.89
N GLU A 44 -2.51 -0.31 11.90
CA GLU A 44 -1.74 -0.72 13.07
C GLU A 44 -1.83 0.33 14.19
N ASN A 45 -1.64 1.61 13.85
CA ASN A 45 -1.79 2.71 14.79
C ASN A 45 -3.20 2.75 15.39
N ARG A 46 -4.24 2.56 14.57
CA ARG A 46 -5.62 2.53 15.05
C ARG A 46 -5.88 1.33 15.96
N SER A 47 -5.35 0.15 15.63
CA SER A 47 -5.44 -1.05 16.47
C SER A 47 -4.82 -0.81 17.85
N SER A 48 -3.64 -0.17 17.89
CA SER A 48 -2.95 0.18 19.14
C SER A 48 -3.70 1.26 19.95
N GLU A 49 -4.30 2.24 19.27
CA GLU A 49 -5.16 3.25 19.90
C GLU A 49 -6.39 2.59 20.55
N ILE A 50 -7.03 1.64 19.85
CA ILE A 50 -8.16 0.89 20.39
C ILE A 50 -7.75 0.12 21.65
N ASP A 51 -6.61 -0.56 21.65
CA ASP A 51 -6.10 -1.26 22.83
C ASP A 51 -5.91 -0.33 24.03
N SER A 52 -5.41 0.88 23.76
CA SER A 52 -5.25 1.92 24.77
C SER A 52 -6.60 2.40 25.30
N LEU A 53 -7.58 2.62 24.42
CA LEU A 53 -8.93 3.04 24.78
C LEU A 53 -9.66 1.97 25.61
N MET A 54 -9.55 0.69 25.24
CA MET A 54 -10.17 -0.42 25.97
C MET A 54 -9.67 -0.53 27.41
N ALA A 55 -8.45 -0.09 27.69
CA ALA A 55 -7.85 -0.07 29.02
C ALA A 55 -8.29 1.12 29.90
N THR A 56 -8.98 2.13 29.33
CA THR A 56 -9.44 3.30 30.10
C THR A 56 -10.69 2.99 30.93
N ASP A 57 -10.86 3.64 32.07
CA ASP A 57 -12.01 3.45 32.98
C ASP A 57 -13.37 3.65 32.31
N GLU A 58 -13.44 4.55 31.32
CA GLU A 58 -14.65 4.85 30.56
C GLU A 58 -15.14 3.66 29.72
N TYR A 59 -14.20 2.84 29.23
CA TYR A 59 -14.48 1.72 28.34
C TYR A 59 -14.40 0.39 29.08
N CYS A 60 -13.42 0.18 29.97
CA CYS A 60 -13.23 -1.10 30.65
C CYS A 60 -14.44 -1.52 31.51
N ASN A 61 -15.22 -0.55 32.01
CA ASN A 61 -16.45 -0.79 32.78
C ASN A 61 -17.73 -0.80 31.92
N ASN A 62 -17.61 -0.59 30.60
CA ASN A 62 -18.74 -0.50 29.68
C ASN A 62 -18.64 -1.58 28.58
N SER A 63 -19.33 -2.70 28.80
CA SER A 63 -19.34 -3.85 27.90
C SER A 63 -19.83 -3.52 26.49
N ALA A 64 -20.79 -2.59 26.34
CA ALA A 64 -21.30 -2.19 25.03
C ALA A 64 -20.25 -1.40 24.23
N LYS A 65 -19.53 -0.48 24.88
CA LYS A 65 -18.42 0.25 24.25
C LYS A 65 -17.24 -0.68 23.91
N LEU A 66 -16.91 -1.63 24.79
CA LEU A 66 -15.87 -2.63 24.51
C LEU A 66 -16.21 -3.50 23.31
N MET A 67 -17.48 -3.93 23.19
CA MET A 67 -17.90 -4.74 22.04
C MET A 67 -17.77 -3.98 20.71
N GLN A 68 -18.06 -2.67 20.71
CA GLN A 68 -17.87 -1.82 19.53
C GLN A 68 -16.38 -1.72 19.16
N LEU A 69 -15.52 -1.45 20.14
CA LEU A 69 -14.08 -1.39 19.94
C LEU A 69 -13.49 -2.73 19.48
N GLN A 70 -13.97 -3.85 20.04
CA GLN A 70 -13.55 -5.18 19.62
C GLN A 70 -13.95 -5.47 18.17
N THR A 71 -15.17 -5.10 17.78
CA THR A 71 -15.65 -5.27 16.40
C THR A 71 -14.80 -4.45 15.43
N GLU A 72 -14.46 -3.21 15.81
CA GLU A 72 -13.55 -2.37 15.02
C GLU A 72 -12.15 -3.00 14.91
N LYS A 73 -11.62 -3.57 16.00
CA LYS A 73 -10.32 -4.24 16.01
C LYS A 73 -10.30 -5.50 15.13
N ASP A 74 -11.39 -6.26 15.11
CA ASP A 74 -11.53 -7.45 14.26
C ASP A 74 -11.58 -7.05 12.77
N ASP A 75 -12.31 -5.99 12.42
CA ASP A 75 -12.33 -5.42 11.06
C ASP A 75 -10.95 -4.89 10.63
N ILE A 76 -10.24 -4.20 11.53
CA ILE A 76 -8.87 -3.75 11.28
C ILE A 76 -7.93 -4.93 11.04
N SER A 77 -8.05 -5.99 11.83
CA SER A 77 -7.22 -7.20 11.66
C SER A 77 -7.44 -7.85 10.30
N SER A 78 -8.69 -7.96 9.85
CA SER A 78 -9.01 -8.49 8.51
C SER A 78 -8.51 -7.59 7.39
N LYS A 79 -8.60 -6.26 7.55
CA LYS A 79 -8.05 -5.30 6.58
C LYS A 79 -6.52 -5.36 6.51
N LEU A 80 -5.85 -5.52 7.65
CA LEU A 80 -4.40 -5.68 7.70
C LEU A 80 -3.95 -6.94 6.95
N GLU A 81 -4.61 -8.08 7.17
CA GLU A 81 -4.33 -9.32 6.43
C GLU A 81 -4.42 -9.09 4.91
N THR A 82 -5.53 -8.51 4.45
CA THR A 82 -5.71 -8.20 3.01
C THR A 82 -4.70 -7.19 2.48
N ALA A 83 -4.31 -6.18 3.28
CA ALA A 83 -3.34 -5.18 2.87
C ALA A 83 -1.93 -5.76 2.77
N TYR A 84 -1.55 -6.64 3.71
CA TYR A 84 -0.28 -7.36 3.69
C TYR A 84 -0.20 -8.32 2.50
N GLU A 85 -1.26 -9.09 2.21
CA GLU A 85 -1.30 -9.97 1.02
C GLU A 85 -1.08 -9.18 -0.28
N LYS A 86 -1.77 -8.04 -0.43
CA LYS A 86 -1.60 -7.17 -1.61
C LYS A 86 -0.22 -6.56 -1.69
N TRP A 87 0.33 -6.14 -0.55
CA TRP A 87 1.68 -5.59 -0.50
C TRP A 87 2.71 -6.64 -0.91
N GLU A 88 2.59 -7.88 -0.43
CA GLU A 88 3.43 -9.01 -0.86
C GLU A 88 3.29 -9.29 -2.36
N GLU A 89 2.06 -9.30 -2.91
CA GLU A 89 1.82 -9.52 -4.35
C GLU A 89 2.52 -8.47 -5.24
N ILE A 90 2.50 -7.20 -4.82
CA ILE A 90 2.98 -6.07 -5.63
C ILE A 90 4.47 -5.80 -5.40
N SER A 91 4.99 -6.13 -4.22
CA SER A 91 6.41 -6.00 -3.86
C SER A 91 7.27 -7.17 -4.36
N SER A 92 6.65 -8.33 -4.64
CA SER A 92 7.30 -9.48 -5.30
C SER A 92 7.58 -9.25 -6.79
#